data_AF-A0A376Y1E3-F1
#
_entry.id   AF-A0A376Y1E3-F1
#
_cell.length_a   1.000
_cell.length_b   1.000
_cell.length_c   1.000
_cell.angle_alpha   90.00
_cell.angle_beta   90.00
_cell.angle_gamma   90.00
#
_symmetry.space_group_name_H-M   'P 1'
#
loop_
_entity.id
_entity.type
_entity.pdbx_description
1 polymer ?
#
loop_
_entity_poly.entity_id
_entity_poly.type
_entity_poly.pdbx_seq_one_letter_code
_entity_poly.pdbx_strand_id
1 'polypeptide(L)' 'MKVEVETPEENTGDVIGDLSRRRGMLKGQESEVTGVKIHAEVPLSEISDTQLSCVL' A
#
# COMPACT_ATOMS: atom_id res chain seq x y z
N MET A 1 6.93 -10.35 1.06
CA MET A 1 7.58 -9.18 1.68
C MET A 1 6.50 -8.34 2.30
N LYS A 2 6.68 -7.85 3.53
CA LYS A 2 5.72 -6.95 4.18
C LYS A 2 5.93 -5.54 3.63
N VAL A 3 4.89 -4.93 3.07
CA VAL A 3 4.87 -3.56 2.57
C VAL A 3 3.83 -2.80 3.37
N GLU A 4 4.20 -1.59 3.79
CA GLU A 4 3.33 -0.68 4.53
C GLU A 4 3.21 0.60 3.72
N VAL A 5 1.98 1.06 3.51
CA VAL A 5 1.69 2.27 2.73
C VAL A 5 0.83 3.18 3.57
N GLU A 6 1.25 4.42 3.73
CA GLU A 6 0.45 5.47 4.38
C GLU A 6 -0.09 6.41 3.31
N THR A 7 -1.40 6.56 3.26
CA THR A 7 -2.09 7.41 2.28
C THR A 7 -3.30 8.05 2.94
N PRO A 8 -3.70 9.28 2.58
CA PRO A 8 -4.95 9.85 3.08
C PRO A 8 -6.17 9.00 2.65
N GLU A 9 -7.26 9.09 3.41
CA GLU A 9 -8.46 8.25 3.23
C GLU A 9 -9.06 8.40 1.82
N GLU A 10 -9.01 9.61 1.25
CA GLU A 10 -9.46 9.92 -0.11
C GLU A 10 -8.72 9.14 -1.21
N ASN A 11 -7.43 8.84 -1.00
CA ASN A 11 -6.56 8.17 -1.99
C ASN A 11 -6.36 6.68 -1.67
N THR A 12 -7.03 6.17 -0.63
CA THR A 12 -6.90 4.76 -0.21
C THR A 12 -7.37 3.80 -1.30
N GLY A 13 -8.43 4.15 -2.03
CA GLY A 13 -8.96 3.32 -3.12
C GLY A 13 -7.98 3.09 -4.26
N ASP A 14 -7.28 4.15 -4.69
CA ASP A 14 -6.30 4.07 -5.77
C ASP A 14 -5.06 3.25 -5.35
N VAL A 15 -4.59 3.45 -4.12
CA VAL A 15 -3.46 2.68 -3.56
C VAL A 15 -3.81 1.20 -3.44
N ILE A 16 -5.01 0.86 -2.97
CA ILE A 16 -5.48 -0.52 -2.92
C ILE A 16 -5.57 -1.13 -4.32
N GLY A 17 -6.06 -0.36 -5.29
CA GLY A 17 -6.14 -0.77 -6.69
C GLY A 17 -4.77 -1.12 -7.27
N ASP A 18 -3.77 -0.28 -7.02
CA ASP A 18 -2.40 -0.49 -7.48
C ASP A 18 -1.71 -1.68 -6.78
N LEU A 19 -1.93 -1.87 -5.48
CA LEU A 19 -1.45 -3.05 -4.76
C LEU A 19 -2.08 -4.34 -5.31
N SER A 20 -3.38 -4.32 -5.60
CA SER A 20 -4.09 -5.47 -6.18
C SER A 20 -3.58 -5.81 -7.59
N ARG A 21 -3.32 -4.80 -8.42
CA ARG A 21 -2.71 -4.97 -9.76
C ARG A 21 -1.34 -5.63 -9.72
N ARG A 22 -0.53 -5.31 -8.70
CA ARG A 22 0.79 -5.90 -8.46
C ARG A 22 0.75 -7.29 -7.81
N ARG A 23 -0.44 -7.93 -7.79
CA ARG A 23 -0.68 -9.21 -7.09
C ARG A 23 -0.30 -9.13 -5.61
N GLY A 24 -0.43 -7.94 -5.01
CA GLY A 24 -0.28 -7.71 -3.59
C GLY A 24 -1.46 -8.27 -2.81
N MET A 25 -1.16 -8.96 -1.72
CA MET A 25 -2.13 -9.57 -0.83
C MET A 25 -2.35 -8.65 0.37
N LEU A 26 -3.54 -8.02 0.46
CA LEU A 26 -3.90 -7.15 1.58
C LEU A 26 -4.03 -7.99 2.86
N LYS A 27 -3.30 -7.59 3.91
CA LYS A 27 -3.36 -8.23 5.24
C LYS A 27 -4.26 -7.48 6.20
N GLY A 28 -4.38 -6.17 6.02
CA GLY A 28 -5.22 -5.31 6.84
C GLY A 28 -4.93 -3.84 6.59
N GLN A 29 -5.79 -2.97 7.08
CA GLN A 29 -5.60 -1.54 7.06
C GLN A 29 -5.96 -0.95 8.43
N GLU A 30 -5.21 0.03 8.88
CA GLU A 30 -5.41 0.79 10.11
C GLU A 30 -5.75 2.23 9.74
N SER A 31 -6.90 2.71 10.20
CA SER A 31 -7.32 4.10 10.01
C SER A 31 -6.77 4.95 11.16
N GLU A 32 -5.94 5.93 10.83
CA GLU A 32 -5.40 6.92 11.75
C GLU A 32 -6.05 8.30 11.51
N VAL A 33 -5.85 9.24 12.44
CA VAL A 33 -6.44 10.59 12.36
C VAL A 33 -5.90 11.38 11.15
N THR A 34 -4.69 11.05 10.69
CA THR A 34 -3.99 11.71 9.59
C THR A 34 -4.07 10.95 8.26
N GLY A 35 -4.64 9.75 8.22
CA GLY A 35 -4.69 8.93 7.02
C GLY A 35 -4.99 7.46 7.30
N VAL A 36 -4.70 6.60 6.33
CA VAL A 36 -4.89 5.16 6.40
C VAL A 36 -3.56 4.47 6.14
N LYS A 37 -3.16 3.61 7.06
CA LYS A 37 -2.04 2.69 6.89
C LYS A 37 -2.54 1.37 6.34
N ILE A 38 -1.93 0.89 5.27
CA ILE A 38 -2.31 -0.34 4.59
C ILE A 38 -1.15 -1.32 4.70
N HIS A 39 -1.42 -2.50 5.26
CA HIS A 39 -0.48 -3.61 5.30
C HIS A 39 -0.77 -4.58 4.16
N ALA A 40 0.22 -4.78 3.30
CA ALA A 40 0.12 -5.70 2.18
C ALA A 40 1.38 -6.57 2.05
N GLU A 41 1.20 -7.77 1.51
CA GLU A 41 2.30 -8.62 1.09
C GLU A 41 2.42 -8.62 -0.43
N VAL A 42 3.51 -8.06 -0.94
CA VAL A 42 3.79 -8.01 -2.39
C VAL A 42 4.96 -8.94 -2.71
N PRO A 43 4.89 -9.72 -3.80
CA PRO A 43 6.01 -10.54 -4.27
C PRO A 43 7.16 -9.66 -4.78
N LEU A 44 8.41 -10.06 -4.48
CA LEU A 44 9.63 -9.32 -4.82
C LEU A 44 9.76 -8.99 -6.32
N SER A 45 9.15 -9.79 -7.20
CA SER A 45 9.18 -9.58 -8.65
C SER A 45 8.47 -8.31 -9.12
N GLU A 46 7.59 -7.73 -8.29
CA GLU A 46 6.74 -6.58 -8.63
C GLU A 46 7.18 -5.29 -7.90
N ILE A 47 8.18 -5.38 -7.00
CA ILE A 47 8.65 -4.23 -6.21
C ILE A 47 9.82 -3.48 -6.85
N SER A 48 10.43 -4.04 -7.90
CA SER A 48 11.65 -3.53 -8.54
C SER A 48 11.50 -2.09 -9.03
N ASP A 49 10.29 -1.74 -9.45
CA ASP A 49 9.93 -0.44 -10.02
C ASP A 49 8.61 0.01 -9.41
N THR A 50 8.69 0.57 -8.20
CA THR A 50 7.73 1.60 -7.83
C THR A 50 8.35 2.57 -6.87
N GLN A 51 8.22 3.84 -7.23
CA GLN A 51 8.16 4.93 -6.28
C GLN A 51 6.96 4.72 -5.35
N LEU A 52 7.07 3.80 -4.40
CA LEU A 52 6.32 3.84 -3.15
C LEU A 52 6.89 4.96 -2.28
N SER A 53 7.06 6.16 -2.86
CA SER A 53 7.32 7.37 -2.10
C SER A 53 5.99 7.80 -1.49
N CYS A 54 5.59 7.13 -0.43
CA CYS A 54 4.74 7.74 0.57
C CYS A 54 5.48 7.57 1.90
N VAL A 55 6.23 8.64 2.19
CA VAL A 55 6.73 9.10 3.50
C VAL A 55 7.89 8.32 4.12
N LEU A 56 9.11 8.69 3.69
CA LEU A 56 10.13 9.13 4.66
C LEU A 56 10.05 10.66 4.76
#